data_AF-A0A1I4AXB5-F1
#
_entry.id   AF-A0A1I4AXB5-F1
#
_cell.length_a   1.000
_cell.length_b   1.000
_cell.length_c   1.000
_cell.angle_alpha   90.00
_cell.angle_beta   90.00
_cell.angle_gamma   90.00
#
_symmetry.space_group_name_H-M   'P 1'
#
loop_
_entity.id
_entity.type
_entity.pdbx_description
1 polymer ?
#
loop_
_entity_poly.entity_id
_entity_poly.type
_entity_poly.pdbx_seq_one_letter_code
_entity_poly.pdbx_strand_id
1 'polypeptide(L)' 'MTYAEQTAEQAWAARRPLGPDREVEGWVSSYLALAAGELAAVTDVVPALTGHPARTVAEHLRAHPEDWAALRG' A
#
# COMPACT_ATOMS: atom_id res chain seq x y z
N MET A 1 -4.71 19.46 -2.09
CA MET A 1 -5.10 18.51 -1.02
C MET A 1 -3.86 18.24 -0.20
N THR A 2 -3.90 18.45 1.12
CA THR A 2 -2.74 18.22 2.00
C THR A 2 -2.97 16.91 2.76
N TYR A 3 -1.90 16.15 2.97
CA TYR A 3 -1.96 14.94 3.78
C TYR A 3 -2.27 15.30 5.23
N ALA A 4 -3.19 14.55 5.84
CA ALA A 4 -3.48 14.59 7.26
C ALA A 4 -3.50 13.15 7.78
N GLU A 5 -2.69 12.89 8.81
CA GLU A 5 -2.66 11.60 9.47
C GLU A 5 -4.00 11.31 10.14
N GLN A 6 -4.50 10.09 9.97
CA GLN A 6 -5.74 9.62 10.59
C GLN A 6 -5.41 8.71 11.77
N THR A 7 -6.13 8.86 12.87
CA THR A 7 -6.16 7.84 13.94
C THR A 7 -6.88 6.59 13.43
N ALA A 8 -6.67 5.45 14.11
CA ALA A 8 -7.40 4.22 13.78
C ALA A 8 -8.92 4.43 13.84
N GLU A 9 -9.43 5.12 14.87
CA GLU A 9 -10.85 5.44 15.01
C GLU A 9 -11.39 6.26 13.82
N GLN A 10 -10.64 7.29 13.40
CA GLN A 10 -10.98 8.08 12.23
C GLN A 10 -10.98 7.23 10.96
N ALA A 11 -10.00 6.33 10.82
CA ALA A 11 -9.91 5.43 9.68
C ALA A 11 -11.11 4.48 9.58
N TRP A 12 -11.57 3.93 10.70
CA TRP A 12 -12.77 3.12 10.82
C TRP A 12 -14.03 3.92 10.49
N ALA A 13 -14.22 5.08 11.12
CA ALA A 13 -15.40 5.92 10.93
C ALA A 13 -15.56 6.36 9.46
N ALA A 14 -14.45 6.72 8.80
CA ALA A 14 -14.45 7.12 7.40
C ALA A 14 -14.78 5.98 6.43
N ARG A 15 -14.54 4.72 6.81
CA ARG A 15 -14.64 3.55 5.92
C ARG A 15 -15.87 2.68 6.16
N ARG A 16 -16.46 2.68 7.35
CA ARG A 16 -17.73 1.97 7.63
C ARG A 16 -18.83 2.18 6.57
N PRO A 17 -19.01 3.38 6.00
CA PRO A 17 -20.02 3.58 4.95
C PRO A 17 -19.66 2.95 3.59
N LEU A 18 -18.40 2.55 3.38
CA LEU A 18 -17.88 2.10 2.08
C LEU A 18 -18.06 0.60 1.86
N GLY A 19 -18.37 -0.18 2.90
CA GLY A 19 -18.54 -1.63 2.77
C GLY A 19 -18.88 -2.34 4.07
N PRO A 20 -19.09 -3.66 4.02
CA PRO A 20 -19.33 -4.48 5.21
C PRO A 20 -18.18 -4.43 6.21
N ASP A 21 -18.50 -4.58 7.50
CA ASP A 21 -17.52 -4.46 8.59
C ASP A 21 -16.27 -5.33 8.38
N ARG A 22 -16.41 -6.57 7.90
CA ARG A 22 -15.28 -7.48 7.61
C ARG A 22 -14.30 -6.93 6.55
N GLU A 23 -14.80 -6.20 5.56
CA GLU A 23 -13.96 -5.65 4.49
C GLU A 23 -13.24 -4.39 4.98
N VAL A 24 -13.94 -3.57 5.76
CA VAL A 24 -13.36 -2.41 6.45
C VAL A 24 -12.29 -2.85 7.45
N GLU A 25 -12.55 -3.92 8.19
CA GLU A 25 -11.61 -4.53 9.12
C GLU A 25 -10.33 -4.98 8.42
N GLY A 26 -10.47 -5.76 7.34
CA GLY A 26 -9.33 -6.18 6.53
C GLY A 26 -8.50 -4.98 6.04
N TRP A 27 -9.17 -3.92 5.58
CA TRP A 27 -8.52 -2.68 5.17
C TRP A 27 -7.75 -2.01 6.32
N VAL A 28 -8.42 -1.69 7.43
CA VAL A 28 -7.79 -0.92 8.52
C VAL A 28 -6.68 -1.73 9.18
N SER A 29 -6.92 -3.01 9.47
CA SER A 29 -5.93 -3.89 10.10
C SER A 29 -4.68 -4.07 9.26
N SER A 30 -4.79 -4.17 7.93
CA SER A 30 -3.63 -4.29 7.04
C SER A 30 -2.69 -3.09 7.15
N TYR A 31 -3.24 -1.87 7.21
CA TYR A 31 -2.44 -0.66 7.40
C TYR A 31 -1.84 -0.55 8.80
N LEU A 32 -2.54 -1.03 9.83
CA LEU A 32 -1.99 -1.10 11.19
C LEU A 32 -0.85 -2.11 11.29
N ALA A 33 -0.96 -3.27 10.64
CA ALA A 33 0.13 -4.25 10.56
C ALA A 33 1.37 -3.69 9.84
N LEU A 34 1.16 -2.93 8.75
CA LEU A 34 2.24 -2.20 8.07
C LEU A 34 2.90 -1.18 9.01
N ALA A 35 2.11 -0.38 9.72
CA ALA A 35 2.62 0.62 10.67
C ALA A 35 3.38 -0.02 11.84
N ALA A 36 2.96 -1.21 12.27
CA ALA A 36 3.66 -2.01 13.28
C ALA A 36 4.92 -2.72 12.74
N GLY A 37 5.16 -2.69 11.43
CA GLY A 37 6.30 -3.35 10.81
C GLY A 37 6.15 -4.86 10.61
N GLU A 38 4.96 -5.42 10.85
CA GLU A 38 4.71 -6.86 10.76
C GLU A 38 4.92 -7.40 9.33
N LEU A 39 4.76 -6.53 8.33
CA LEU A 39 4.92 -6.85 6.90
C LEU A 39 6.21 -6.29 6.29
N ALA A 40 7.18 -5.87 7.10
CA ALA A 40 8.41 -5.21 6.63
C ALA A 40 9.54 -6.17 6.23
N ALA A 41 9.39 -7.48 6.48
CA ALA A 41 10.43 -8.45 6.20
C ALA A 41 10.70 -8.59 4.70
N VAL A 42 11.95 -8.32 4.29
CA VAL A 42 12.42 -8.49 2.90
C VAL A 42 13.08 -9.87 2.76
N THR A 43 12.74 -10.58 1.69
CA THR A 43 13.28 -11.92 1.38
C THR A 43 13.78 -12.00 -0.05
N ASP A 44 14.52 -13.07 -0.37
CA ASP A 44 15.10 -13.37 -1.68
C ASP A 44 14.23 -14.34 -2.51
N VAL A 45 12.97 -14.55 -2.13
CA VAL A 45 12.07 -15.52 -2.77
C VAL A 45 11.90 -15.26 -4.27
N VAL A 46 11.79 -14.00 -4.69
CA VAL A 46 11.62 -13.65 -6.11
C VAL A 46 12.84 -14.04 -6.94
N PRO A 47 14.08 -13.59 -6.64
CA PRO A 47 15.25 -14.03 -7.39
C PRO A 47 15.50 -15.54 -7.29
N ALA A 48 15.20 -16.17 -6.14
CA ALA A 48 15.31 -17.62 -5.99
C ALA A 48 14.39 -18.40 -6.95
N LEU A 49 13.16 -17.92 -7.20
CA LEU A 49 12.18 -18.59 -8.06
C LEU A 49 12.23 -18.17 -9.54
N THR A 50 12.66 -16.94 -9.83
CA THR A 50 12.56 -16.36 -11.18
C THR A 50 13.91 -16.11 -11.85
N GLY A 51 15.02 -16.21 -11.12
CA GLY A 51 16.37 -15.96 -11.64
C GLY A 51 16.71 -14.48 -11.87
N HIS A 52 15.81 -13.55 -11.49
CA HIS A 52 16.05 -12.11 -11.57
C HIS A 52 15.42 -11.39 -10.36
N PRO A 53 15.88 -10.17 -10.00
CA PRO A 53 15.29 -9.43 -8.89
C PRO A 53 13.83 -9.05 -9.16
N ALA A 54 13.09 -8.79 -8.08
CA ALA A 54 11.77 -8.17 -8.17
C ALA A 54 11.88 -6.77 -8.78
N ARG A 55 10.92 -6.41 -9.64
CA ARG A 55 10.81 -5.05 -10.16
C ARG A 55 10.52 -4.08 -9.03
N THR A 56 11.30 -3.02 -8.94
CA THR A 56 11.07 -1.92 -8.00
C THR A 56 9.97 -0.99 -8.52
N VAL A 57 9.30 -0.27 -7.61
CA VAL A 57 8.34 0.78 -7.97
C VAL A 57 9.00 1.84 -8.87
N ALA A 58 10.25 2.21 -8.58
CA ALA A 58 10.99 3.21 -9.36
C ALA A 58 11.30 2.74 -10.80
N GLU A 59 11.54 1.45 -11.01
CA GLU A 59 11.67 0.89 -12.37
C GLU A 59 10.35 0.92 -13.11
N HIS A 60 9.25 0.54 -12.45
CA HIS A 60 7.91 0.58 -13.04
C HIS A 60 7.53 2.00 -13.49
N LEU A 61 7.67 2.99 -12.60
CA LEU A 61 7.29 4.37 -12.89
C LEU A 61 8.17 5.04 -13.97
N ARG A 62 9.43 4.61 -14.13
CA ARG A 62 10.28 5.05 -15.24
C ARG A 62 9.87 4.44 -16.58
N ALA A 63 9.47 3.17 -16.57
CA ALA A 63 9.02 2.46 -17.75
C ALA A 63 7.62 2.92 -18.21
N HIS A 64 6.78 3.37 -17.28
CA HIS A 64 5.40 3.81 -17.51
C HIS A 64 5.14 5.25 -17.01
N PRO A 65 5.73 6.29 -17.65
CA PRO A 65 5.48 7.67 -17.26
C PRO A 65 4.01 8.11 -17.36
N GLU A 66 3.21 7.42 -18.15
CA GLU A 66 1.76 7.62 -18.30
C GLU A 66 0.99 7.36 -17.00
N ASP A 67 1.41 6.40 -16.19
CA ASP A 67 0.70 5.95 -14.98
C ASP A 67 0.64 7.04 -13.90
N TRP A 68 1.62 7.95 -13.89
CA TRP A 68 1.71 9.02 -12.89
C TRP A 68 1.74 10.42 -13.53
N ALA A 69 1.46 10.51 -14.84
CA ALA A 69 1.49 11.78 -15.57
C ALA A 69 0.57 12.85 -14.94
N ALA A 70 -0.59 12.43 -14.44
CA ALA A 70 -1.56 13.32 -13.79
C ALA A 70 -1.09 13.85 -12.41
N LEU A 71 -0.09 13.22 -11.81
CA LEU A 71 0.47 13.61 -10.51
C LEU A 71 1.61 14.64 -10.63
N ARG A 72 1.98 15.05 -11.85
CA ARG A 72 3.01 16.07 -12.11
C ARG A 72 2.53 17.52 -11.95
N GLY A 73 1.23 17.72 -11.74
CA GLY A 73 0.58 19.03 -11.61
C GLY A 73 0.45 19.49 -10.17
#